data_AF-A0A2M8YHT4-F1
#
_entry.id   AF-A0A2M8YHT4-F1
#
_cell.length_a   1.000
_cell.length_b   1.000
_cell.length_c   1.000
_cell.angle_alpha   90.00
_cell.angle_beta   90.00
_cell.angle_gamma   90.00
#
_symmetry.space_group_name_H-M   'P 1'
#
loop_
_entity.id
_entity.type
_entity.pdbx_description
1 polymer ?
#
loop_
_entity_poly.entity_id
_entity_poly.type
_entity_poly.pdbx_seq_one_letter_code
_entity_poly.pdbx_strand_id
1 'polypeptide(L)'
;MAVYAITGKLGSGKGKGAMKLLRDYLRTGKRVATNCDIFMEHMMPGQSRQTVIRVPDKPTSADLYAIGSGNRFIDFEPLVKHTAKGFEYTPPAPRLLPGFDESYNGALFLDECASWLNTRDFQAGGRKELLEWAIHARKYGWDVYFICQNISQIDKQLRDSLFEYVVRMSRLDRMKVPFVSAAFKLVTAGFSDGSLPRMHIGVVRLGCSPEGVVADRWHFRGDDLNRAYNTTQVFSDSYPHAIHCLLPSWHLQARTGIRPGFVGPVRIPQDYELLTARPIPPKPPHKHMTKFLAIALMFGLVLGGVGSHVLGPMFFTPPPAVANAAKPIKFSETVTGKGFLTNSGSVSVVLSDGRVVSPLRFKSGASGWEAEIETGLWVRGGAQ
;
A
#
# COMPACT_ATOMS: atom_id res chain seq x y z
N MET A 1 7.24 4.30 -24.52
CA MET A 1 8.40 4.96 -23.87
C MET A 1 8.09 6.43 -23.65
N ALA A 2 8.29 6.99 -22.46
CA ALA A 2 7.96 8.40 -22.22
C ALA A 2 8.85 9.07 -21.16
N VAL A 3 8.89 10.40 -21.22
CA VAL A 3 9.55 11.25 -20.24
C VAL A 3 8.48 11.92 -19.38
N TYR A 4 8.55 11.66 -18.07
CA TYR A 4 7.59 12.07 -17.06
C TYR A 4 8.19 13.14 -16.16
N ALA A 5 7.40 14.16 -15.82
CA ALA A 5 7.67 15.02 -14.66
C ALA A 5 6.74 14.66 -13.51
N ILE A 6 7.28 14.21 -12.38
CA ILE A 6 6.54 14.00 -11.14
C ILE A 6 6.65 15.27 -10.28
N THR A 7 5.54 15.94 -10.05
CA THR A 7 5.49 17.23 -9.35
C THR A 7 4.47 17.28 -8.22
N GLY A 8 4.71 18.10 -7.21
CA GLY A 8 3.78 18.30 -6.10
C GLY A 8 4.41 19.09 -4.95
N LYS A 9 3.56 19.71 -4.11
CA LYS A 9 3.99 20.47 -2.92
C LYS A 9 4.81 19.60 -1.96
N LEU A 10 5.54 20.23 -1.04
CA LEU A 10 6.27 19.51 0.01
C LEU A 10 5.34 18.58 0.80
N GLY A 11 5.76 17.33 0.97
CA GLY A 11 4.96 16.29 1.63
C GLY A 11 3.77 15.78 0.82
N SER A 12 3.73 15.99 -0.50
CA SER A 12 2.72 15.41 -1.41
C SER A 12 2.92 13.92 -1.73
N GLY A 13 4.07 13.35 -1.36
CA GLY A 13 4.43 11.95 -1.63
C GLY A 13 5.06 11.70 -3.00
N LYS A 14 5.62 12.73 -3.65
CA LYS A 14 6.32 12.60 -4.95
C LYS A 14 7.42 11.54 -4.97
N GLY A 15 8.38 11.61 -4.05
CA GLY A 15 9.46 10.62 -3.93
C GLY A 15 8.92 9.22 -3.67
N LYS A 16 7.95 9.09 -2.76
CA LYS A 16 7.29 7.81 -2.48
C LYS A 16 6.59 7.21 -3.71
N GLY A 17 5.93 8.05 -4.52
CA GLY A 17 5.31 7.62 -5.78
C GLY A 17 6.32 7.14 -6.79
N ALA A 18 7.43 7.85 -6.94
CA ALA A 18 8.55 7.43 -7.77
C ALA A 18 9.14 6.10 -7.28
N MET A 19 9.39 5.94 -5.97
CA MET A 19 9.93 4.71 -5.39
C MET A 19 8.98 3.52 -5.52
N LYS A 20 7.67 3.76 -5.44
CA LYS A 20 6.67 2.73 -5.73
C LYS A 20 6.80 2.25 -7.16
N LEU A 21 6.90 3.18 -8.11
CA LEU A 21 7.02 2.85 -9.52
C LEU A 21 8.35 2.14 -9.81
N LEU A 22 9.44 2.65 -9.26
CA LEU A 22 10.76 2.03 -9.30
C LEU A 22 10.70 0.57 -8.86
N ARG A 23 10.05 0.30 -7.73
CA ARG A 23 9.85 -1.06 -7.23
C ARG A 23 9.03 -1.93 -8.18
N ASP A 24 8.02 -1.37 -8.84
CA ASP A 24 7.22 -2.12 -9.82
C ASP A 24 8.05 -2.49 -11.06
N TYR A 25 8.94 -1.60 -11.53
CA TYR A 25 9.92 -1.91 -12.57
C TYR A 25 10.85 -3.05 -12.13
N LEU A 26 11.42 -2.99 -10.92
CA LEU A 26 12.25 -4.07 -10.38
C LEU A 26 11.49 -5.40 -10.30
N ARG A 27 10.24 -5.40 -9.80
CA ARG A 27 9.41 -6.61 -9.70
C ARG A 27 9.11 -7.27 -11.04
N THR A 28 9.07 -6.49 -12.11
CA THR A 28 8.88 -6.99 -13.48
C THR A 28 10.19 -7.43 -14.15
N GLY A 29 11.32 -7.29 -13.45
CA GLY A 29 12.65 -7.68 -13.95
C GLY A 29 13.26 -6.67 -14.93
N LYS A 30 12.76 -5.44 -14.94
CA LYS A 30 13.25 -4.36 -15.80
C LYS A 30 14.44 -3.66 -15.15
N ARG A 31 15.31 -3.09 -15.98
CA ARG A 31 16.45 -2.28 -15.51
C ARG A 31 15.95 -1.00 -14.85
N VAL A 32 16.65 -0.60 -13.80
CA VAL A 32 16.36 0.64 -13.06
C VAL A 32 17.66 1.38 -12.80
N ALA A 33 17.64 2.70 -13.05
CA ALA A 33 18.69 3.62 -12.67
C ALA A 33 18.10 4.78 -11.84
N THR A 34 18.86 5.31 -10.88
CA THR A 34 18.42 6.48 -10.10
C THR A 34 19.58 7.23 -9.45
N ASN A 35 19.39 8.52 -9.17
CA ASN A 35 20.28 9.32 -8.31
C ASN A 35 19.85 9.32 -6.83
N CYS A 36 18.81 8.56 -6.46
CA CYS A 36 18.42 8.41 -5.06
C CYS A 36 19.18 7.27 -4.38
N ASP A 37 19.52 7.43 -3.11
CA ASP A 37 20.05 6.32 -2.32
C ASP A 37 18.93 5.34 -1.98
N ILE A 38 19.06 4.10 -2.47
CA ILE A 38 18.07 3.03 -2.29
C ILE A 38 18.62 2.00 -1.32
N PHE A 39 17.81 1.64 -0.32
CA PHE A 39 18.08 0.56 0.62
C PHE A 39 17.44 -0.72 0.09
N MET A 40 18.23 -1.51 -0.65
CA MET A 40 17.71 -2.66 -1.41
C MET A 40 17.08 -3.76 -0.53
N GLU A 41 17.52 -3.90 0.71
CA GLU A 41 16.98 -4.78 1.75
C GLU A 41 15.54 -4.44 2.16
N HIS A 42 15.13 -3.20 1.94
CA HIS A 42 13.78 -2.71 2.20
C HIS A 42 12.99 -2.49 0.90
N MET A 43 13.69 -2.35 -0.23
CA MET A 43 13.07 -2.20 -1.55
C MET A 43 12.57 -3.53 -2.12
N MET A 44 13.36 -4.60 -1.99
CA MET A 44 13.08 -5.91 -2.61
C MET A 44 13.18 -7.06 -1.60
N PRO A 45 12.43 -8.16 -1.79
CA PRO A 45 12.59 -9.36 -0.97
C PRO A 45 14.01 -9.92 -1.07
N GLY A 46 14.51 -10.57 -0.02
CA GLY A 46 15.89 -11.09 0.03
C GLY A 46 16.25 -12.17 -1.01
N GLN A 47 15.25 -12.70 -1.73
CA GLN A 47 15.42 -13.62 -2.85
C GLN A 47 15.57 -12.92 -4.22
N SER A 48 15.33 -11.60 -4.26
CA SER A 48 15.40 -10.82 -5.49
C SER A 48 16.84 -10.67 -5.98
N ARG A 49 17.04 -10.95 -7.27
CA ARG A 49 18.31 -10.73 -7.98
C ARG A 49 18.37 -9.36 -8.68
N GLN A 50 17.34 -8.54 -8.52
CA GLN A 50 17.24 -7.28 -9.22
C GLN A 50 18.16 -6.25 -8.57
N THR A 51 18.91 -5.55 -9.41
CA THR A 51 19.86 -4.51 -9.01
C THR A 51 19.37 -3.15 -9.46
N VAL A 52 19.90 -2.10 -8.84
CA VAL A 52 19.64 -0.71 -9.22
C VAL A 52 20.96 -0.06 -9.58
N ILE A 53 21.00 0.69 -10.67
CA ILE A 53 22.16 1.48 -11.05
C ILE A 53 22.05 2.83 -10.36
N ARG A 54 22.99 3.12 -9.45
CA ARG A 54 23.10 4.43 -8.81
C ARG A 54 24.01 5.30 -9.67
N VAL A 55 23.43 6.32 -10.29
CA VAL A 55 24.20 7.39 -10.99
C VAL A 55 24.58 8.47 -9.98
N PRO A 56 25.51 9.40 -10.26
CA PRO A 56 25.81 10.51 -9.34
C PRO A 56 24.58 11.36 -8.98
N ASP A 57 24.64 12.11 -7.88
CA ASP A 57 23.56 13.01 -7.42
C ASP A 57 23.08 13.96 -8.51
N LYS A 58 24.04 14.52 -9.25
CA LYS A 58 23.85 15.37 -10.42
C LYS A 58 24.60 14.74 -11.59
N PRO A 59 23.96 13.80 -12.33
CA PRO A 59 24.64 13.05 -13.37
C PRO A 59 24.98 13.95 -14.57
N THR A 60 26.11 13.69 -15.21
CA THR A 60 26.48 14.28 -16.49
C THR A 60 25.89 13.47 -17.65
N SER A 61 25.95 13.99 -18.88
CA SER A 61 25.59 13.21 -20.08
C SER A 61 26.45 11.95 -20.23
N ALA A 62 27.75 12.04 -19.90
CA ALA A 62 28.66 10.90 -19.88
C ALA A 62 28.17 9.80 -18.92
N ASP A 63 27.72 10.18 -17.72
CA ASP A 63 27.17 9.22 -16.77
C ASP A 63 25.92 8.52 -17.33
N LEU A 64 25.05 9.28 -17.99
CA LEU A 64 23.82 8.77 -18.58
C LEU A 64 24.07 7.91 -19.84
N TYR A 65 25.18 8.10 -20.54
CA TYR A 65 25.62 7.17 -21.58
C TYR A 65 26.20 5.88 -20.97
N ALA A 66 26.96 6.00 -19.87
CA ALA A 66 27.60 4.88 -19.19
C ALA A 66 26.61 3.89 -18.53
N ILE A 67 25.39 4.31 -18.18
CA ILE A 67 24.36 3.35 -17.71
C ILE A 67 23.90 2.38 -18.80
N GLY A 68 24.20 2.67 -20.07
CA GLY A 68 23.88 1.82 -21.22
C GLY A 68 22.39 1.73 -21.51
N SER A 69 21.99 0.72 -22.27
CA SER A 69 20.62 0.60 -22.77
C SER A 69 19.63 0.13 -21.70
N GLY A 70 18.49 0.81 -21.54
CA GLY A 70 17.44 0.39 -20.62
C GLY A 70 16.71 -0.88 -21.09
N ASN A 71 16.79 -1.23 -22.37
CA ASN A 71 16.12 -2.37 -22.98
C ASN A 71 17.14 -3.38 -23.51
N ARG A 72 16.97 -4.65 -23.14
CA ARG A 72 17.85 -5.76 -23.57
C ARG A 72 17.90 -6.00 -25.08
N PHE A 73 16.94 -5.47 -25.83
CA PHE A 73 16.87 -5.57 -27.29
C PHE A 73 17.32 -4.29 -28.01
N ILE A 74 17.96 -3.37 -27.30
CA ILE A 74 18.62 -2.19 -27.88
C ILE A 74 20.11 -2.33 -27.63
N ASP A 75 20.87 -2.42 -28.71
CA ASP A 75 22.32 -2.55 -28.73
C ASP A 75 22.99 -1.19 -29.00
N PHE A 76 24.13 -0.96 -28.35
CA PHE A 76 24.90 0.29 -28.46
C PHE A 76 26.32 -0.03 -28.97
N GLU A 77 26.64 0.40 -30.18
CA GLU A 77 28.02 0.46 -30.68
C GLU A 77 28.70 1.77 -30.23
N PRO A 78 30.01 1.76 -29.99
CA PRO A 78 30.61 1.97 -28.67
C PRO A 78 30.38 3.36 -28.06
N LEU A 79 29.94 3.37 -26.81
CA LEU A 79 29.63 4.55 -25.99
C LEU A 79 30.85 5.39 -25.59
N VAL A 80 32.06 4.80 -25.63
CA VAL A 80 33.27 5.40 -25.05
C VAL A 80 34.45 5.23 -26.00
N LYS A 81 35.08 6.34 -26.36
CA LYS A 81 36.37 6.38 -27.06
C LYS A 81 37.45 6.79 -26.07
N HIS A 82 38.53 6.02 -26.01
CA HIS A 82 39.70 6.43 -25.25
C HIS A 82 40.52 7.42 -26.08
N THR A 83 40.70 8.63 -25.55
CA THR A 83 41.49 9.70 -26.18
C THR A 83 42.67 10.09 -25.29
N ALA A 84 43.63 10.85 -25.82
CA ALA A 84 44.75 11.37 -25.03
C ALA A 84 44.32 12.29 -23.87
N LYS A 85 43.08 12.80 -23.89
CA LYS A 85 42.50 13.67 -22.85
C LYS A 85 41.56 12.91 -21.89
N GLY A 86 41.48 11.59 -22.00
CA GLY A 86 40.60 10.73 -21.21
C GLY A 86 39.49 10.08 -22.04
N PHE A 87 38.40 9.69 -21.38
CA PHE A 87 37.26 9.03 -22.01
C PHE A 87 36.33 10.07 -22.66
N GLU A 88 36.14 9.95 -23.97
CA GLU A 88 35.16 10.74 -24.72
C GLU A 88 33.91 9.90 -24.95
N TYR A 89 32.76 10.45 -24.54
CA TYR A 89 31.47 9.80 -24.71
C TYR A 89 30.79 10.36 -25.96
N THR A 90 30.69 9.54 -27.00
CA THR A 90 29.93 9.91 -28.20
C THR A 90 28.50 9.38 -28.05
N PRO A 91 27.46 10.16 -28.40
CA PRO A 91 26.11 9.64 -28.46
C PRO A 91 26.06 8.35 -29.29
N PRO A 92 25.61 7.22 -28.73
CA PRO A 92 25.59 5.95 -29.43
C PRO A 92 24.53 5.99 -30.53
N ALA A 93 24.77 5.24 -31.60
CA ALA A 93 23.71 4.92 -32.56
C ALA A 93 23.00 3.64 -32.07
N PRO A 94 21.77 3.72 -31.53
CA PRO A 94 21.07 2.55 -31.04
C PRO A 94 20.63 1.66 -32.20
N ARG A 95 20.88 0.36 -32.08
CA ARG A 95 20.42 -0.66 -33.02
C ARG A 95 19.38 -1.57 -32.35
N LEU A 96 18.23 -1.71 -32.98
CA LEU A 96 17.19 -2.64 -32.51
C LEU A 96 17.60 -4.08 -32.86
N LEU A 97 17.60 -4.94 -31.85
CA LEU A 97 17.80 -6.37 -32.02
C LEU A 97 16.47 -7.08 -32.31
N PRO A 98 16.48 -8.26 -32.96
CA PRO A 98 15.28 -9.07 -33.12
C PRO A 98 14.60 -9.36 -31.78
N GLY A 99 13.27 -9.20 -31.73
CA GLY A 99 12.48 -9.37 -30.51
C GLY A 99 12.32 -8.10 -29.67
N PHE A 100 12.68 -6.93 -30.21
CA PHE A 100 12.39 -5.64 -29.59
C PHE A 100 10.90 -5.49 -29.25
N ASP A 101 10.66 -5.14 -27.98
CA ASP A 101 9.36 -4.77 -27.45
C ASP A 101 9.56 -3.70 -26.37
N GLU A 102 8.76 -2.64 -26.42
CA GLU A 102 8.77 -1.54 -25.46
C GLU A 102 8.40 -1.99 -24.04
N SER A 103 7.75 -3.14 -23.89
CA SER A 103 7.45 -3.71 -22.58
C SER A 103 8.71 -4.01 -21.75
N TYR A 104 9.88 -4.14 -22.39
CA TYR A 104 11.18 -4.40 -21.74
C TYR A 104 11.98 -3.14 -21.38
N ASN A 105 11.44 -1.95 -21.61
CA ASN A 105 12.14 -0.72 -21.26
C ASN A 105 12.39 -0.59 -19.76
N GLY A 106 13.57 -0.09 -19.43
CA GLY A 106 13.96 0.24 -18.07
C GLY A 106 13.43 1.60 -17.64
N ALA A 107 13.65 1.96 -16.39
CA ALA A 107 13.28 3.28 -15.85
C ALA A 107 14.45 4.00 -15.21
N LEU A 108 14.56 5.30 -15.48
CA LEU A 108 15.52 6.21 -14.86
C LEU A 108 14.77 7.21 -13.98
N PHE A 109 15.08 7.26 -12.69
CA PHE A 109 14.45 8.18 -11.72
C PHE A 109 15.45 9.23 -11.24
N LEU A 110 15.15 10.50 -11.50
CA LEU A 110 16.03 11.63 -11.18
C LEU A 110 15.31 12.59 -10.25
N ASP A 111 15.71 12.63 -8.97
CA ASP A 111 15.17 13.56 -7.98
C ASP A 111 15.96 14.86 -7.90
N GLU A 112 15.28 15.88 -7.38
CA GLU A 112 15.74 17.28 -7.25
C GLU A 112 16.21 17.90 -8.59
N CYS A 113 15.61 17.46 -9.71
CA CYS A 113 16.03 17.82 -11.05
C CYS A 113 15.84 19.30 -11.41
N ALA A 114 14.92 19.99 -10.71
CA ALA A 114 14.70 21.41 -10.93
C ALA A 114 15.93 22.26 -10.60
N SER A 115 16.81 21.81 -9.70
CA SER A 115 18.03 22.54 -9.34
C SER A 115 19.09 22.54 -10.44
N TRP A 116 19.09 21.56 -11.35
CA TRP A 116 20.09 21.43 -12.42
C TRP A 116 19.51 21.51 -13.84
N LEU A 117 18.18 21.47 -14.02
CA LEU A 117 17.50 21.74 -15.30
C LEU A 117 17.14 23.23 -15.51
N ASN A 118 17.44 24.11 -14.55
CA ASN A 118 17.09 25.53 -14.61
C ASN A 118 18.01 26.34 -15.54
N THR A 119 17.43 27.32 -16.24
CA THR A 119 17.91 27.94 -17.48
C THR A 119 18.73 29.22 -17.34
N ARG A 120 19.09 29.65 -16.12
CA ARG A 120 19.78 30.93 -15.94
C ARG A 120 21.28 30.93 -16.29
N ASP A 121 21.88 29.77 -16.53
CA ASP A 121 23.27 29.65 -16.98
C ASP A 121 23.40 28.63 -18.12
N PHE A 122 22.86 28.96 -19.29
CA PHE A 122 23.02 28.18 -20.52
C PHE A 122 24.50 28.04 -20.96
N GLN A 123 25.40 28.80 -20.33
CA GLN A 123 26.85 28.83 -20.54
C GLN A 123 27.63 27.78 -19.73
N ALA A 124 27.00 27.11 -18.75
CA ALA A 124 27.66 26.03 -18.02
C ALA A 124 27.70 24.76 -18.89
N GLY A 125 28.90 24.39 -19.36
CA GLY A 125 29.11 23.21 -20.21
C GLY A 125 28.55 21.93 -19.60
N GLY A 126 27.95 21.06 -20.42
CA GLY A 126 27.42 19.74 -20.02
C GLY A 126 25.90 19.65 -19.92
N ARG A 127 25.18 20.77 -19.74
CA ARG A 127 23.71 20.74 -19.61
C ARG A 127 23.01 20.48 -20.94
N LYS A 128 23.48 21.10 -22.03
CA LYS A 128 22.88 20.91 -23.36
C LYS A 128 22.96 19.43 -23.75
N GLU A 129 24.10 18.82 -23.49
CA GLU A 129 24.38 17.41 -23.75
C GLU A 129 23.48 16.49 -22.90
N LEU A 130 23.19 16.87 -21.65
CA LEU A 130 22.25 16.14 -20.81
C LEU A 130 20.81 16.23 -21.32
N LEU A 131 20.37 17.41 -21.75
CA LEU A 131 19.03 17.61 -22.32
C LEU A 131 18.89 16.84 -23.64
N GLU A 132 19.92 16.89 -24.49
CA GLU A 132 20.00 16.09 -25.72
C GLU A 132 19.94 14.59 -25.43
N TRP A 133 20.60 14.13 -24.36
CA TRP A 133 20.45 12.74 -23.90
C TRP A 133 19.01 12.43 -23.49
N ALA A 134 18.39 13.31 -22.70
CA ALA A 134 17.05 13.10 -22.16
C ALA A 134 15.96 13.06 -23.24
N ILE A 135 16.08 13.89 -24.28
CA ILE A 135 15.23 13.85 -25.48
C ILE A 135 15.37 12.48 -26.19
N HIS A 136 16.57 11.89 -26.19
CA HIS A 136 16.84 10.61 -26.82
C HIS A 136 16.69 9.39 -25.90
N ALA A 137 16.37 9.57 -24.62
CA ALA A 137 16.26 8.47 -23.66
C ALA A 137 15.29 7.36 -24.10
N ARG A 138 14.22 7.75 -24.82
CA ARG A 138 13.31 6.82 -25.50
C ARG A 138 14.05 5.89 -26.47
N LYS A 139 14.94 6.40 -27.32
CA LYS A 139 15.74 5.59 -28.25
C LYS A 139 16.75 4.69 -27.53
N TYR A 140 17.07 5.02 -26.28
CA TYR A 140 17.99 4.29 -25.41
C TYR A 140 17.32 3.25 -24.52
N GLY A 141 16.00 3.04 -24.63
CA GLY A 141 15.31 2.01 -23.85
C GLY A 141 14.87 2.45 -22.45
N TRP A 142 14.89 3.75 -22.15
CA TRP A 142 14.60 4.28 -20.81
C TRP A 142 13.30 5.11 -20.78
N ASP A 143 12.43 4.77 -19.83
CA ASP A 143 11.36 5.65 -19.34
C ASP A 143 11.93 6.56 -18.24
N VAL A 144 11.93 7.88 -18.45
CA VAL A 144 12.60 8.83 -17.56
C VAL A 144 11.60 9.53 -16.66
N TYR A 145 11.83 9.52 -15.36
CA TYR A 145 11.00 10.16 -14.35
C TYR A 145 11.80 11.26 -13.63
N PHE A 146 11.55 12.49 -14.04
CA PHE A 146 12.08 13.69 -13.40
C PHE A 146 11.20 14.10 -12.23
N ILE A 147 11.74 14.09 -11.01
CA ILE A 147 11.01 14.46 -9.81
C ILE A 147 11.40 15.89 -9.43
N CYS A 148 10.42 16.77 -9.39
CA CYS A 148 10.62 18.18 -9.08
C CYS A 148 9.52 18.70 -8.16
N GLN A 149 9.80 19.74 -7.38
CA GLN A 149 8.75 20.35 -6.55
C GLN A 149 7.78 21.15 -7.40
N ASN A 150 8.31 21.93 -8.34
CA ASN A 150 7.54 22.78 -9.23
C ASN A 150 8.12 22.73 -10.65
N ILE A 151 7.34 22.20 -11.59
CA ILE A 151 7.73 22.13 -13.00
C ILE A 151 7.91 23.50 -13.66
N SER A 152 7.33 24.57 -13.08
CA SER A 152 7.50 25.93 -13.58
C SER A 152 8.90 26.52 -13.36
N GLN A 153 9.75 25.85 -12.58
CA GLN A 153 11.16 26.22 -12.45
C GLN A 153 12.00 25.81 -13.67
N ILE A 154 11.46 24.94 -14.52
CA ILE A 154 12.08 24.54 -15.78
C ILE A 154 11.56 25.48 -16.86
N ASP A 155 12.45 25.91 -17.76
CA ASP A 155 12.08 26.76 -18.89
C ASP A 155 10.93 26.18 -19.70
N LYS A 156 10.06 27.06 -20.20
CA LYS A 156 8.84 26.67 -20.88
C LYS A 156 9.11 25.84 -22.13
N GLN A 157 10.09 26.23 -22.97
CA GLN A 157 10.39 25.50 -24.21
C GLN A 157 10.93 24.11 -23.89
N LEU A 158 11.84 24.02 -22.92
CA LEU A 158 12.38 22.74 -22.49
C LEU A 158 11.29 21.86 -21.89
N ARG A 159 10.44 22.42 -21.03
CA ARG A 159 9.36 21.69 -20.39
C ARG A 159 8.36 21.13 -21.41
N ASP A 160 7.95 21.93 -22.39
CA ASP A 160 6.94 21.53 -23.37
C ASP A 160 7.51 20.55 -24.42
N SER A 161 8.82 20.55 -24.65
CA SER A 161 9.49 19.60 -25.56
C SER A 161 9.98 18.31 -24.89
N LEU A 162 10.39 18.38 -23.63
CA LEU A 162 10.96 17.25 -22.89
C LEU A 162 9.89 16.36 -22.25
N PHE A 163 8.86 16.95 -21.62
CA PHE A 163 7.90 16.17 -20.82
C PHE A 163 6.64 15.83 -21.61
N GLU A 164 6.47 14.55 -21.89
CA GLU A 164 5.24 14.01 -22.49
C GLU A 164 4.11 13.93 -21.45
N TYR A 165 4.44 13.56 -20.22
CA TYR A 165 3.48 13.43 -19.13
C TYR A 165 3.90 14.20 -17.88
N VAL A 166 2.92 14.83 -17.23
CA VAL A 166 3.11 15.44 -15.91
C VAL A 166 2.21 14.76 -14.89
N VAL A 167 2.84 14.18 -13.88
CA VAL A 167 2.18 13.54 -12.75
C VAL A 167 2.07 14.54 -11.61
N ARG A 168 0.86 14.94 -11.27
CA ARG A 168 0.59 15.85 -10.15
C ARG A 168 0.22 15.05 -8.91
N MET A 169 1.13 15.04 -7.94
CA MET A 169 1.00 14.30 -6.69
C MET A 169 0.25 15.11 -5.64
N SER A 170 -0.68 14.45 -4.96
CA SER A 170 -1.47 15.00 -3.86
C SER A 170 -1.71 13.93 -2.79
N ARG A 171 -1.86 14.37 -1.54
CA ARG A 171 -2.16 13.49 -0.40
C ARG A 171 -3.64 13.64 -0.02
N LEU A 172 -4.35 12.51 0.01
CA LEU A 172 -5.79 12.45 0.30
C LEU A 172 -6.09 12.68 1.79
N ASP A 173 -5.17 12.29 2.68
CA ASP A 173 -5.32 12.46 4.13
C ASP A 173 -5.47 13.93 4.56
N ARG A 174 -4.88 14.85 3.78
CA ARG A 174 -5.00 16.29 3.98
C ARG A 174 -6.29 16.88 3.40
N MET A 175 -7.02 16.14 2.56
CA MET A 175 -8.30 16.57 2.04
C MET A 175 -9.40 16.20 3.03
N LYS A 176 -9.80 17.18 3.85
CA LYS A 176 -11.02 17.07 4.67
C LYS A 176 -12.22 17.15 3.74
N VAL A 177 -12.73 15.99 3.29
CA VAL A 177 -13.97 15.96 2.52
C VAL A 177 -15.13 16.10 3.52
N PRO A 178 -15.95 17.16 3.44
CA PRO A 178 -17.12 17.30 4.30
C PRO A 178 -18.08 16.12 4.08
N PHE A 179 -18.76 15.68 5.15
CA PHE A 179 -19.69 14.52 5.21
C PHE A 179 -19.06 13.12 5.12
N VAL A 180 -18.00 12.90 4.34
CA VAL A 180 -17.32 11.58 4.26
C VAL A 180 -16.62 11.24 5.57
N SER A 181 -16.01 12.24 6.23
CA SER A 181 -15.38 12.06 7.55
C SER A 181 -16.39 11.70 8.65
N ALA A 182 -17.61 12.24 8.60
CA ALA A 182 -18.70 11.91 9.52
C ALA A 182 -19.24 10.49 9.29
N ALA A 183 -19.44 10.09 8.03
CA ALA A 183 -19.84 8.73 7.69
C ALA A 183 -18.76 7.69 8.06
N PHE A 184 -17.47 8.01 7.84
CA PHE A 184 -16.37 7.12 8.22
C PHE A 184 -16.25 6.97 9.74
N LYS A 185 -16.50 8.04 10.51
CA LYS A 185 -16.56 8.01 11.98
C LYS A 185 -17.74 7.17 12.49
N LEU A 186 -18.88 7.23 11.81
CA LEU A 186 -20.07 6.40 12.10
C LEU A 186 -19.79 4.91 11.82
N VAL A 187 -19.22 4.59 10.65
CA VAL A 187 -18.92 3.21 10.21
C VAL A 187 -17.79 2.58 11.04
N THR A 188 -16.83 3.37 11.52
CA THR A 188 -15.77 2.90 12.43
C THR A 188 -16.20 2.90 13.90
N ALA A 189 -17.49 3.06 14.22
CA ALA A 189 -18.02 3.07 15.59
C ALA A 189 -17.25 4.04 16.54
N GLY A 190 -16.74 5.16 16.01
CA GLY A 190 -15.97 6.13 16.78
C GLY A 190 -14.53 5.74 17.12
N PHE A 191 -14.01 4.59 16.67
CA PHE A 191 -12.62 4.18 16.88
C PHE A 191 -11.59 4.94 16.03
N SER A 192 -12.03 5.77 15.08
CA SER A 192 -11.14 6.61 14.28
C SER A 192 -11.54 8.08 14.37
N ASP A 193 -10.56 8.97 14.39
CA ASP A 193 -10.75 10.44 14.47
C ASP A 193 -11.36 11.05 13.19
N GLY A 194 -11.92 10.23 12.29
CA GLY A 194 -12.43 10.66 10.98
C GLY A 194 -11.34 11.07 10.00
N SER A 195 -10.06 10.85 10.32
CA SER A 195 -8.93 11.07 9.43
C SER A 195 -8.84 9.92 8.42
N LEU A 196 -8.93 10.24 7.13
CA LEU A 196 -8.77 9.24 6.07
C LEU A 196 -7.37 8.60 6.13
N PRO A 197 -7.22 7.31 5.79
CA PRO A 197 -5.92 6.65 5.72
C PRO A 197 -4.94 7.44 4.85
N ARG A 198 -3.63 7.38 5.17
CA ARG A 198 -2.55 8.11 4.48
C ARG A 198 -2.36 7.68 3.01
N MET A 199 -3.31 8.06 2.16
CA MET A 199 -3.35 7.70 0.75
C MET A 199 -2.81 8.83 -0.11
N HIS A 200 -2.14 8.46 -1.20
CA HIS A 200 -1.57 9.36 -2.20
C HIS A 200 -2.30 9.15 -3.52
N ILE A 201 -2.59 10.26 -4.21
CA ILE A 201 -3.08 10.27 -5.58
C ILE A 201 -2.07 11.01 -6.46
N GLY A 202 -1.67 10.37 -7.56
CA GLY A 202 -0.97 11.02 -8.67
C GLY A 202 -1.88 11.10 -9.88
N VAL A 203 -2.22 12.28 -10.36
CA VAL A 203 -2.98 12.42 -11.62
C VAL A 203 -2.00 12.65 -12.75
N VAL A 204 -1.91 11.70 -13.67
CA VAL A 204 -1.06 11.75 -14.86
C VAL A 204 -1.81 12.47 -15.97
N ARG A 205 -1.24 13.58 -16.45
CA ARG A 205 -1.79 14.35 -17.57
C ARG A 205 -0.83 14.37 -18.75
N LEU A 206 -1.37 14.35 -19.96
CA LEU A 206 -0.62 14.57 -21.18
C LEU A 206 -0.23 16.04 -21.30
N GLY A 207 1.04 16.30 -21.59
CA GLY A 207 1.63 17.62 -21.64
C GLY A 207 1.73 18.31 -20.28
N CYS A 208 2.19 19.56 -20.29
CA CYS A 208 2.50 20.30 -19.07
C CYS A 208 1.34 21.15 -18.51
N SER A 209 0.25 21.28 -19.27
CA SER A 209 -0.93 22.04 -18.86
C SER A 209 -1.64 21.37 -17.67
N PRO A 210 -2.06 22.13 -16.63
CA PRO A 210 -2.94 21.62 -15.58
C PRO A 210 -4.27 21.07 -16.10
N GLU A 211 -4.74 21.55 -17.24
CA GLU A 211 -5.99 21.15 -17.90
C GLU A 211 -5.79 20.06 -18.97
N GLY A 212 -4.56 19.54 -19.10
CA GLY A 212 -4.25 18.47 -20.03
C GLY A 212 -5.10 17.22 -19.78
N VAL A 213 -5.26 16.42 -20.85
CA VAL A 213 -6.03 15.17 -20.83
C VAL A 213 -5.46 14.23 -19.75
N VAL A 214 -6.33 13.72 -18.89
CA VAL A 214 -5.94 12.74 -17.86
C VAL A 214 -5.68 11.40 -18.54
N ALA A 215 -4.42 10.98 -18.54
CA ALA A 215 -3.99 9.72 -19.13
C ALA A 215 -4.12 8.55 -18.13
N ASP A 216 -3.81 8.79 -16.85
CA ASP A 216 -3.82 7.75 -15.81
C ASP A 216 -3.95 8.36 -14.40
N ARG A 217 -4.26 7.52 -13.40
CA ARG A 217 -4.31 7.89 -11.98
C ARG A 217 -3.62 6.85 -11.10
N TRP A 218 -2.63 7.30 -10.36
CA TRP A 218 -1.92 6.48 -9.39
C TRP A 218 -2.59 6.57 -8.03
N HIS A 219 -2.83 5.43 -7.41
CA HIS A 219 -3.37 5.32 -6.05
C HIS A 219 -2.45 4.43 -5.23
N PHE A 220 -1.88 4.94 -4.13
CA PHE A 220 -1.04 4.14 -3.25
C PHE A 220 -0.92 4.73 -1.83
N ARG A 221 -0.60 3.86 -0.87
CA ARG A 221 -0.30 4.24 0.52
C ARG A 221 1.22 4.34 0.74
N GLY A 222 1.93 3.27 0.40
CA GLY A 222 3.40 3.19 0.40
C GLY A 222 4.03 3.40 1.79
N ASP A 223 3.40 2.89 2.85
CA ASP A 223 3.91 3.03 4.23
C ASP A 223 5.25 2.31 4.42
N ASP A 224 5.45 1.22 3.70
CA ASP A 224 6.67 0.39 3.68
C ASP A 224 7.85 1.06 2.97
N LEU A 225 7.57 1.94 1.99
CA LEU A 225 8.58 2.58 1.15
C LEU A 225 9.43 3.62 1.88
N ASN A 226 8.98 4.15 3.02
CA ASN A 226 9.76 5.16 3.76
C ASN A 226 11.14 4.63 4.21
N ARG A 227 11.28 3.32 4.40
CA ARG A 227 12.56 2.68 4.76
C ARG A 227 13.36 2.23 3.54
N ALA A 228 12.81 2.33 2.34
CA ALA A 228 13.42 1.78 1.13
C ALA A 228 14.37 2.76 0.43
N TYR A 229 14.41 4.03 0.86
CA TYR A 229 15.28 5.05 0.28
C TYR A 229 15.61 6.15 1.29
N ASN A 230 16.68 6.89 1.04
CA ASN A 230 17.09 8.01 1.86
C ASN A 230 16.21 9.24 1.57
N THR A 231 15.21 9.49 2.41
CA THR A 231 14.29 10.64 2.24
C THR A 231 14.95 11.99 2.54
N THR A 232 16.09 11.97 3.22
CA THR A 232 16.83 13.15 3.69
C THR A 232 18.11 13.39 2.90
N GLN A 233 18.28 12.72 1.76
CA GLN A 233 19.44 12.88 0.91
C GLN A 233 19.59 14.34 0.46
N VAL A 234 20.82 14.85 0.58
CA VAL A 234 21.20 16.18 0.08
C VAL A 234 22.02 15.97 -1.18
N PHE A 235 21.54 16.49 -2.31
CA PHE A 235 22.19 16.34 -3.61
C PHE A 235 23.38 17.29 -3.73
N SER A 236 24.58 16.74 -3.94
CA SER A 236 25.81 17.53 -4.05
C SER A 236 26.42 17.49 -5.45
N ASP A 237 27.10 18.56 -5.86
CA ASP A 237 27.98 18.56 -7.04
C ASP A 237 29.27 17.76 -6.80
N SER A 238 29.68 17.62 -5.53
CA SER A 238 30.87 16.90 -5.10
C SER A 238 30.58 15.48 -4.62
N TYR A 239 29.58 14.81 -5.22
CA TYR A 239 29.24 13.43 -4.87
C TYR A 239 30.47 12.51 -5.06
N PRO A 240 30.93 11.79 -4.03
CA PRO A 240 32.25 11.14 -4.03
C PRO A 240 32.31 9.85 -4.84
N HIS A 241 31.17 9.34 -5.31
CA HIS A 241 31.09 8.06 -6.01
C HIS A 241 30.69 8.25 -7.47
N ALA A 242 31.31 7.49 -8.36
CA ALA A 242 30.86 7.35 -9.73
C ALA A 242 29.61 6.45 -9.81
N ILE A 243 29.19 6.12 -11.03
CA ILE A 243 28.14 5.13 -11.26
C ILE A 243 28.52 3.81 -10.59
N HIS A 244 27.59 3.25 -9.83
CA HIS A 244 27.77 1.96 -9.20
C HIS A 244 26.46 1.18 -9.14
N CYS A 245 26.56 -0.10 -8.79
CA CYS A 245 25.44 -1.02 -8.73
C CYS A 245 25.04 -1.26 -7.27
N LEU A 246 23.78 -0.96 -6.93
CA LEU A 246 23.19 -1.32 -5.64
C LEU A 246 22.73 -2.77 -5.68
N LEU A 247 23.30 -3.55 -4.78
CA LEU A 247 23.11 -4.99 -4.71
C LEU A 247 22.02 -5.33 -3.68
N PRO A 248 21.03 -6.17 -4.04
CA PRO A 248 20.05 -6.67 -3.08
C PRO A 248 20.70 -7.65 -2.10
N SER A 249 19.99 -7.97 -1.01
CA SER A 249 20.43 -8.96 -0.01
C SER A 249 20.78 -10.33 -0.64
N TRP A 250 20.22 -10.66 -1.81
CA TRP A 250 20.61 -11.86 -2.55
C TRP A 250 22.09 -11.88 -2.99
N HIS A 251 22.65 -10.73 -3.34
CA HIS A 251 24.05 -10.63 -3.76
C HIS A 251 24.98 -10.35 -2.56
N LEU A 252 24.47 -9.65 -1.53
CA LEU A 252 25.26 -9.27 -0.36
C LEU A 252 25.40 -10.38 0.69
N GLN A 253 24.41 -11.26 0.80
CA GLN A 253 24.54 -12.40 1.70
C GLN A 253 25.20 -13.55 0.91
N ALA A 254 26.40 -13.95 1.27
CA ALA A 254 26.72 -15.36 1.10
C ALA A 254 25.85 -16.06 2.16
N ARG A 255 24.97 -17.00 1.80
CA ARG A 255 24.60 -18.00 2.81
C ARG A 255 25.93 -18.69 3.05
N THR A 256 26.58 -18.38 4.16
CA THR A 256 27.82 -19.01 4.60
C THR A 256 27.53 -20.50 4.59
N GLY A 257 27.90 -21.14 3.49
CA GLY A 257 27.73 -22.57 3.26
C GLY A 257 28.79 -23.34 4.00
N ILE A 258 29.11 -22.89 5.21
CA ILE A 258 30.00 -23.58 6.11
C ILE A 258 29.52 -25.02 6.14
N ARG A 259 30.35 -25.93 5.64
CA ARG A 259 30.02 -27.36 5.61
C ARG A 259 29.56 -27.74 7.02
N PRO A 260 28.52 -28.58 7.16
CA PRO A 260 28.08 -29.03 8.49
C PRO A 260 29.29 -29.46 9.32
N GLY A 261 29.55 -28.78 10.44
CA GLY A 261 30.69 -29.07 11.33
C GLY A 261 31.92 -28.14 11.25
N PHE A 262 31.97 -27.12 10.40
CA PHE A 262 33.11 -26.18 10.42
C PHE A 262 33.02 -25.17 11.57
N VAL A 263 34.16 -25.00 12.24
CA VAL A 263 34.38 -24.09 13.37
C VAL A 263 35.62 -23.26 13.05
N GLY A 264 35.46 -21.94 12.93
CA GLY A 264 36.57 -21.02 12.64
C GLY A 264 36.12 -19.78 11.85
N PRO A 265 37.00 -18.78 11.68
CA PRO A 265 36.73 -17.62 10.83
C PRO A 265 36.85 -18.00 9.34
N VAL A 266 35.94 -17.49 8.50
CA VAL A 266 36.02 -17.61 7.04
C VAL A 266 36.99 -16.56 6.51
N ARG A 267 38.03 -16.98 5.78
CA ARG A 267 39.04 -16.11 5.17
C ARG A 267 38.81 -16.05 3.67
N ILE A 268 38.34 -14.91 3.19
CA ILE A 268 38.19 -14.65 1.75
C ILE A 268 39.52 -14.04 1.25
N PRO A 269 40.14 -14.55 0.16
CA PRO A 269 39.61 -15.48 -0.84
C PRO A 269 39.91 -16.98 -0.62
N GLN A 270 40.72 -17.35 0.36
CA GLN A 270 41.23 -18.73 0.50
C GLN A 270 40.13 -19.77 0.73
N ASP A 271 39.04 -19.36 1.38
CA ASP A 271 37.96 -20.25 1.81
C ASP A 271 36.73 -20.19 0.88
N TYR A 272 36.88 -19.77 -0.39
CA TYR A 272 35.77 -19.74 -1.38
C TYR A 272 35.09 -21.10 -1.55
N GLU A 273 35.83 -22.20 -1.44
CA GLU A 273 35.31 -23.57 -1.55
C GLU A 273 34.39 -23.98 -0.38
N LEU A 274 34.43 -23.23 0.74
CA LEU A 274 33.50 -23.39 1.86
C LEU A 274 32.15 -22.70 1.60
N LEU A 275 31.96 -22.03 0.46
CA LEU A 275 30.70 -21.38 0.12
C LEU A 275 29.87 -22.29 -0.77
N THR A 276 28.70 -22.71 -0.30
CA THR A 276 27.74 -23.45 -1.13
C THR A 276 26.98 -22.49 -2.05
N ALA A 277 26.88 -22.82 -3.33
CA ALA A 277 26.01 -22.09 -4.26
C ALA A 277 24.56 -22.11 -3.75
N ARG A 278 23.88 -20.96 -3.77
CA ARG A 278 22.48 -20.89 -3.31
C ARG A 278 21.58 -21.72 -4.25
N PRO A 279 20.61 -22.49 -3.71
CA PRO A 279 19.55 -23.04 -4.55
C PRO A 279 18.80 -21.88 -5.21
N ILE A 280 18.48 -22.03 -6.50
CA ILE A 280 17.72 -21.03 -7.26
C ILE A 280 16.38 -20.82 -6.54
N PRO A 281 15.92 -19.57 -6.30
CA PRO A 281 14.64 -19.36 -5.64
C PRO A 281 13.54 -20.08 -6.42
N PRO A 282 12.56 -20.69 -5.72
CA PRO A 282 11.45 -21.35 -6.40
C PRO A 282 10.77 -20.34 -7.32
N LYS A 283 10.45 -20.78 -8.55
CA LYS A 283 9.74 -19.91 -9.50
C LYS A 283 8.44 -19.44 -8.84
N PRO A 284 8.09 -18.14 -8.94
CA PRO A 284 6.84 -17.65 -8.39
C PRO A 284 5.66 -18.43 -8.98
N PRO A 285 4.55 -18.59 -8.23
CA PRO A 285 3.37 -19.27 -8.72
C PRO A 285 2.91 -18.61 -10.03
N HIS A 286 2.69 -19.44 -11.06
CA HIS A 286 2.30 -18.96 -12.39
C HIS A 286 1.02 -18.11 -12.28
N LYS A 287 0.88 -17.06 -13.12
CA LYS A 287 -0.23 -16.07 -13.06
C LYS A 287 -1.64 -16.71 -13.07
N HIS A 288 -1.77 -17.91 -13.65
CA HIS A 288 -3.02 -18.69 -13.66
C HIS A 288 -3.33 -19.34 -12.30
N MET A 289 -2.32 -19.71 -11.52
CA MET A 289 -2.48 -20.32 -10.20
C MET A 289 -3.01 -19.30 -9.17
N THR A 290 -2.58 -18.04 -9.25
CA THR A 290 -3.12 -16.97 -8.40
C THR A 290 -4.60 -16.66 -8.72
N LYS A 291 -4.98 -16.70 -10.01
CA LYS A 291 -6.37 -16.56 -10.44
C LYS A 291 -7.23 -17.74 -9.98
N PHE A 292 -6.72 -18.97 -10.12
CA PHE A 292 -7.39 -20.17 -9.64
C PHE A 292 -7.63 -20.12 -8.12
N LEU A 293 -6.62 -19.73 -7.34
CA LEU A 293 -6.74 -19.63 -5.88
C LEU A 293 -7.78 -18.60 -5.45
N ALA A 294 -7.83 -17.44 -6.13
CA ALA A 294 -8.84 -16.41 -5.87
C ALA A 294 -10.26 -16.88 -6.23
N ILE A 295 -10.40 -17.58 -7.37
CA ILE A 295 -11.69 -18.16 -7.78
C ILE A 295 -12.13 -19.25 -6.80
N ALA A 296 -11.23 -20.13 -6.36
CA ALA A 296 -11.52 -21.17 -5.38
C ALA A 296 -11.94 -20.58 -4.02
N LEU A 297 -11.30 -19.49 -3.58
CA LEU A 297 -11.67 -18.80 -2.34
C LEU A 297 -13.08 -18.17 -2.45
N MET A 298 -13.38 -17.52 -3.57
CA MET A 298 -14.72 -16.96 -3.84
C MET A 298 -15.78 -18.05 -3.92
N PHE A 299 -15.47 -19.17 -4.57
CA PHE A 299 -16.38 -20.31 -4.67
C PHE A 299 -16.64 -20.94 -3.29
N GLY A 300 -15.61 -21.04 -2.43
CA GLY A 300 -15.76 -21.49 -1.05
C GLY A 300 -16.63 -20.56 -0.20
N LEU A 301 -16.50 -19.24 -0.37
CA LEU A 301 -17.37 -18.25 0.30
C LEU A 301 -18.83 -18.37 -0.17
N VAL A 302 -19.06 -18.56 -1.47
CA VAL A 302 -20.40 -18.77 -2.03
C VAL A 302 -21.01 -20.07 -1.54
N LEU A 303 -20.26 -21.19 -1.57
CA LEU A 303 -20.71 -22.47 -1.03
C LEU A 303 -21.00 -22.40 0.46
N GLY A 304 -20.17 -21.70 1.23
CA GLY A 304 -20.39 -21.49 2.67
C GLY A 304 -21.67 -20.69 2.94
N GLY A 305 -21.89 -19.59 2.20
CA GLY A 305 -23.07 -18.75 2.34
C GLY A 305 -24.37 -19.43 1.87
N VAL A 306 -24.31 -20.15 0.74
CA VAL A 306 -25.45 -20.95 0.25
C VAL A 306 -25.71 -22.13 1.19
N GLY A 307 -24.68 -22.78 1.70
CA GLY A 307 -24.79 -23.83 2.70
C GLY A 307 -25.47 -23.35 3.98
N SER A 308 -25.10 -22.16 4.48
CA SER A 308 -25.69 -21.60 5.69
C SER A 308 -27.14 -21.12 5.50
N HIS A 309 -27.50 -20.60 4.32
CA HIS A 309 -28.83 -20.03 4.08
C HIS A 309 -29.85 -21.00 3.46
N VAL A 310 -29.40 -22.00 2.70
CA VAL A 310 -30.28 -22.92 1.95
C VAL A 310 -30.29 -24.32 2.54
N LEU A 311 -29.13 -24.87 2.91
CA LEU A 311 -29.02 -26.23 3.46
C LEU A 311 -29.15 -26.26 4.99
N GLY A 312 -28.66 -25.23 5.67
CA GLY A 312 -28.80 -25.06 7.13
C GLY A 312 -30.24 -25.22 7.64
N PRO A 313 -31.23 -24.51 7.07
CA PRO A 313 -32.64 -24.66 7.48
C PRO A 313 -33.28 -25.99 7.05
N MET A 314 -32.69 -26.69 6.08
CA MET A 314 -33.23 -27.94 5.51
C MET A 314 -32.79 -29.17 6.33
N PHE A 315 -31.63 -29.11 6.99
CA PHE A 315 -31.08 -30.21 7.80
C PHE A 315 -30.98 -29.91 9.30
N PHE A 316 -30.98 -28.63 9.69
CA PHE A 316 -31.01 -28.19 11.07
C PHE A 316 -32.24 -27.31 11.29
N THR A 317 -33.38 -27.95 11.53
CA THR A 317 -34.50 -27.26 12.18
C THR A 317 -34.02 -26.85 13.58
N PRO A 318 -34.01 -25.55 13.93
CA PRO A 318 -33.83 -25.19 15.33
C PRO A 318 -34.92 -25.89 16.13
N PRO A 319 -34.60 -26.50 17.29
CA PRO A 319 -35.64 -27.09 18.13
C PRO A 319 -36.71 -26.02 18.35
N PRO A 320 -38.00 -26.38 18.26
CA PRO A 320 -39.07 -25.42 18.47
C PRO A 320 -38.78 -24.71 19.79
N ALA A 321 -38.80 -23.38 19.76
CA ALA A 321 -38.70 -22.59 20.97
C ALA A 321 -39.70 -23.20 21.95
N VAL A 322 -39.20 -23.70 23.08
CA VAL A 322 -40.05 -24.22 24.15
C VAL A 322 -40.85 -23.02 24.61
N ALA A 323 -42.01 -22.81 24.01
CA ALA A 323 -43.05 -21.99 24.57
C ALA A 323 -43.31 -22.66 25.91
N ASN A 324 -42.80 -22.06 26.97
CA ASN A 324 -43.17 -22.45 28.32
C ASN A 324 -44.69 -22.37 28.35
N ALA A 325 -45.34 -23.53 28.26
CA ALA A 325 -46.77 -23.64 28.45
C ALA A 325 -47.05 -22.92 29.76
N ALA A 326 -47.84 -21.84 29.71
CA ALA A 326 -48.20 -21.10 30.91
C ALA A 326 -48.80 -22.12 31.89
N LYS A 327 -48.07 -22.43 32.97
CA LYS A 327 -48.59 -23.29 34.02
C LYS A 327 -49.92 -22.69 34.46
N PRO A 328 -51.00 -23.49 34.57
CA PRO A 328 -52.30 -22.97 34.98
C PRO A 328 -52.14 -22.28 36.34
N ILE A 329 -52.60 -21.03 36.41
CA ILE A 329 -52.54 -20.20 37.61
C ILE A 329 -53.39 -20.89 38.69
N LYS A 330 -52.76 -21.35 39.77
CA LYS A 330 -53.47 -21.96 40.91
C LYS A 330 -53.74 -20.87 41.94
N PHE A 331 -55.01 -20.57 42.17
CA PHE A 331 -55.43 -19.65 43.23
C PHE A 331 -55.51 -20.40 44.56
N SER A 332 -55.07 -19.75 45.64
CA SER A 332 -55.16 -20.29 46.99
C SER A 332 -56.63 -20.41 47.40
N GLU A 333 -57.06 -21.62 47.79
CA GLU A 333 -58.41 -21.88 48.32
C GLU A 333 -58.52 -21.54 49.82
N THR A 334 -57.37 -21.46 50.52
CA THR A 334 -57.31 -21.27 51.98
C THR A 334 -57.07 -19.83 52.39
N VAL A 335 -56.46 -19.02 51.52
CA VAL A 335 -56.04 -17.65 51.85
C VAL A 335 -56.45 -16.68 50.74
N THR A 336 -57.34 -15.75 51.07
CA THR A 336 -57.74 -14.62 50.21
C THR A 336 -57.00 -13.34 50.58
N GLY A 337 -56.90 -12.40 49.64
CA GLY A 337 -56.32 -11.07 49.86
C GLY A 337 -57.34 -10.11 50.47
N LYS A 338 -56.98 -9.43 51.57
CA LYS A 338 -57.83 -8.42 52.23
C LYS A 338 -57.57 -7.00 51.74
N GLY A 339 -56.34 -6.70 51.34
CA GLY A 339 -55.96 -5.39 50.83
C GLY A 339 -54.50 -5.34 50.39
N PHE A 340 -54.08 -4.22 49.81
CA PHE A 340 -52.68 -3.97 49.51
C PHE A 340 -52.26 -2.57 49.97
N LEU A 341 -50.96 -2.40 50.17
CA LEU A 341 -50.32 -1.16 50.57
C LEU A 341 -49.23 -0.88 49.54
N THR A 342 -49.19 0.35 49.04
CA THR A 342 -48.14 0.82 48.13
C THR A 342 -47.28 1.82 48.87
N ASN A 343 -46.00 1.52 49.05
CA ASN A 343 -45.05 2.42 49.72
C ASN A 343 -43.79 2.58 48.88
N SER A 344 -43.52 3.80 48.41
CA SER A 344 -42.31 4.19 47.66
C SER A 344 -41.90 3.21 46.55
N GLY A 345 -42.86 2.73 45.76
CA GLY A 345 -42.62 1.81 44.62
C GLY A 345 -42.63 0.32 44.97
N SER A 346 -42.81 -0.05 46.24
CA SER A 346 -43.01 -1.44 46.67
C SER A 346 -44.49 -1.68 47.01
N VAL A 347 -45.04 -2.79 46.51
CA VAL A 347 -46.40 -3.24 46.84
C VAL A 347 -46.29 -4.34 47.88
N SER A 348 -47.09 -4.25 48.94
CA SER A 348 -47.25 -5.31 49.94
C SER A 348 -48.73 -5.69 50.03
N VAL A 349 -49.02 -6.99 50.02
CA VAL A 349 -50.40 -7.50 50.10
C VAL A 349 -50.69 -8.04 51.49
N VAL A 350 -51.87 -7.72 52.02
CA VAL A 350 -52.38 -8.19 53.31
C VAL A 350 -53.28 -9.39 53.06
N LEU A 351 -52.92 -10.52 53.66
CA LEU A 351 -53.63 -11.79 53.53
C LEU A 351 -54.68 -11.95 54.62
N SER A 352 -55.68 -12.81 54.37
CA SER A 352 -56.78 -13.09 55.29
C SER A 352 -56.34 -13.68 56.62
N ASP A 353 -55.21 -14.39 56.63
CA ASP A 353 -54.52 -14.96 57.80
C ASP A 353 -53.68 -13.94 58.60
N GLY A 354 -53.68 -12.67 58.19
CA GLY A 354 -52.99 -11.57 58.88
C GLY A 354 -51.54 -11.36 58.45
N ARG A 355 -51.00 -12.17 57.54
CA ARG A 355 -49.65 -11.96 57.00
C ARG A 355 -49.60 -10.80 56.00
N VAL A 356 -48.48 -10.09 55.97
CA VAL A 356 -48.17 -9.06 54.97
C VAL A 356 -46.99 -9.56 54.15
N VAL A 357 -47.17 -9.68 52.83
CA VAL A 357 -46.18 -10.29 51.93
C VAL A 357 -45.91 -9.35 50.75
N SER A 358 -44.64 -9.26 50.33
CA SER A 358 -44.27 -8.59 49.08
C SER A 358 -44.41 -9.58 47.92
N PRO A 359 -45.33 -9.37 46.97
CA PRO A 359 -45.60 -10.34 45.93
C PRO A 359 -44.51 -10.33 44.84
N LEU A 360 -44.27 -11.50 44.24
CA LEU A 360 -43.36 -11.66 43.10
C LEU A 360 -43.90 -10.96 41.85
N ARG A 361 -45.23 -10.97 41.68
CA ARG A 361 -45.97 -10.29 40.62
C ARG A 361 -47.27 -9.75 41.17
N PHE A 362 -47.63 -8.54 40.78
CA PHE A 362 -48.86 -7.87 41.19
C PHE A 362 -49.58 -7.30 39.98
N LYS A 363 -50.90 -7.51 39.91
CA LYS A 363 -51.79 -6.93 38.90
C LYS A 363 -53.01 -6.36 39.60
N SER A 364 -53.30 -5.08 39.41
CA SER A 364 -54.57 -4.46 39.82
C SER A 364 -55.42 -4.11 38.62
N GLY A 365 -56.75 -4.23 38.77
CA GLY A 365 -57.75 -3.90 37.76
C GLY A 365 -59.04 -3.41 38.40
N ALA A 366 -60.01 -3.02 37.57
CA ALA A 366 -61.26 -2.41 38.04
C ALA A 366 -62.12 -3.35 38.92
N SER A 367 -61.94 -4.67 38.80
CA SER A 367 -62.68 -5.68 39.57
C SER A 367 -61.95 -6.21 40.80
N GLY A 368 -60.75 -5.69 41.11
CA GLY A 368 -59.89 -6.16 42.19
C GLY A 368 -58.44 -6.33 41.79
N TRP A 369 -57.68 -7.09 42.57
CA TRP A 369 -56.25 -7.31 42.34
C TRP A 369 -55.86 -8.77 42.52
N GLU A 370 -54.82 -9.18 41.81
CA GLU A 370 -54.22 -10.50 41.86
C GLU A 370 -52.72 -10.37 42.18
N ALA A 371 -52.25 -11.22 43.08
CA ALA A 371 -50.84 -11.21 43.49
C ALA A 371 -50.28 -12.64 43.56
N GLU A 372 -49.06 -12.81 43.07
CA GLU A 372 -48.29 -14.05 43.19
C GLU A 372 -47.46 -13.98 44.48
N ILE A 373 -47.86 -14.73 45.51
CA ILE A 373 -47.21 -14.73 46.83
C ILE A 373 -46.03 -15.71 46.89
N GLU A 374 -46.11 -16.81 46.15
CA GLU A 374 -45.06 -17.81 45.96
C GLU A 374 -45.15 -18.32 44.51
N THR A 375 -44.08 -18.92 43.99
CA THR A 375 -44.01 -19.34 42.59
C THR A 375 -45.18 -20.26 42.20
N GLY A 376 -46.10 -19.75 41.40
CA GLY A 376 -47.30 -20.48 40.96
C GLY A 376 -48.50 -20.45 41.91
N LEU A 377 -48.42 -19.79 43.07
CA LEU A 377 -49.52 -19.61 44.03
C LEU A 377 -50.03 -18.17 44.03
N TRP A 378 -51.28 -18.00 43.59
CA TRP A 378 -51.90 -16.69 43.42
C TRP A 378 -53.00 -16.44 44.44
N VAL A 379 -53.15 -15.19 44.86
CA VAL A 379 -54.25 -14.73 45.71
C VAL A 379 -55.02 -13.62 45.01
N ARG A 380 -56.33 -13.55 45.29
CA ARG A 380 -57.21 -12.48 44.83
C ARG A 380 -57.67 -11.65 46.00
N GLY A 381 -57.72 -10.34 45.83
CA GLY A 381 -58.42 -9.43 46.72
C GLY A 381 -59.45 -8.61 45.96
N GLY A 382 -60.48 -8.18 46.69
CA GLY A 382 -61.51 -7.29 46.15
C GLY A 382 -60.94 -5.94 45.73
N ALA A 383 -61.72 -5.20 44.94
CA ALA A 383 -61.42 -3.79 44.67
C ALA A 383 -61.37 -3.04 46.00
N GLN A 384 -60.29 -2.27 46.20
CA GLN A 384 -60.15 -1.35 47.34
C GLN A 384 -60.75 0.01 47.01
#